data_AF-A0A2N2BJE1-F1
#
_entry.id   AF-A0A2N2BJE1-F1
#
_cell.length_a   1.000
_cell.length_b   1.000
_cell.length_c   1.000
_cell.angle_alpha   90.00
_cell.angle_beta   90.00
_cell.angle_gamma   90.00
#
_symmetry.space_group_name_H-M   'P 1'
#
loop_
_entity.id
_entity.type
_entity.pdbx_description
1 polymer ?
#
loop_
_entity_poly.entity_id
_entity_poly.type
_entity_poly.pdbx_seq_one_letter_code
_entity_poly.pdbx_strand_id
1 'polypeptide(L)'
;MKKKSVEATIYSKDLLDIKYAVCHLTQTHYEDDTFEYVFKPYYQVIDLLTPETFQGIPGLNLELRKETYRRENKIPTFIYERVPQENREDLWAYLDEAGLEYMDPLEWLIRTDYQYTGDNLVVDQYVEPDTQRSTKNIYPGQSFVFDRVTDIGRNNYQRLKILLDIIVKCATLKAGDFYIDDSNRKVIYALIYPLYIVEQSNRRKKQEIGIKIAKKQKKYIGRKKVAVSIPLLAEMIDKLEEKEITVKDAMVKLGISSRSTFYRRIKEFKENSVDK
;
A
#
# COMPACT_ATOMS: atom_id res chain seq x y z
N MET A 1 0.07 -19.91 -28.56
CA MET A 1 -0.09 -20.26 -27.14
C MET A 1 -0.54 -19.04 -26.40
N LYS A 2 -1.81 -18.99 -26.00
CA LYS A 2 -2.31 -17.98 -25.07
C LYS A 2 -1.84 -18.40 -23.67
N LYS A 3 -0.88 -17.64 -23.13
CA LYS A 3 -0.46 -17.75 -21.74
C LYS A 3 -1.21 -16.69 -20.94
N LYS A 4 -1.76 -17.05 -19.77
CA LYS A 4 -2.16 -16.04 -18.78
C LYS A 4 -1.01 -15.91 -17.79
N SER A 5 -0.41 -14.72 -17.72
CA SER A 5 0.63 -14.42 -16.74
C SER A 5 0.15 -13.36 -15.76
N VAL A 6 0.47 -13.58 -14.49
CA VAL A 6 0.30 -12.61 -13.41
C VAL A 6 1.69 -12.30 -12.87
N GLU A 7 1.99 -11.02 -12.70
CA GLU A 7 3.30 -10.56 -12.27
C GLU A 7 3.18 -9.70 -11.02
N ALA A 8 4.07 -9.94 -10.06
CA ALA A 8 4.11 -9.27 -8.78
C ALA A 8 5.53 -8.87 -8.40
N THR A 9 5.62 -7.91 -7.48
CA THR A 9 6.87 -7.62 -6.75
C THR A 9 6.69 -8.00 -5.29
N ILE A 10 7.60 -8.83 -4.80
CA ILE A 10 7.73 -9.11 -3.37
C ILE A 10 8.60 -8.01 -2.76
N TYR A 11 8.06 -7.35 -1.74
CA TYR A 11 8.78 -6.38 -0.93
C TYR A 11 9.01 -6.92 0.47
N SER A 12 10.17 -6.61 1.04
CA SER A 12 10.39 -6.69 2.48
C SER A 12 10.14 -5.31 3.09
N LYS A 13 9.50 -5.26 4.27
CA LYS A 13 9.27 -4.03 5.02
C LYS A 13 10.19 -3.93 6.23
N ASP A 14 10.70 -2.73 6.49
CA ASP A 14 11.33 -2.43 7.78
C ASP A 14 10.34 -1.83 8.79
N LEU A 15 10.82 -1.53 10.00
CA LEU A 15 10.04 -0.93 11.09
C LEU A 15 9.50 0.48 10.78
N LEU A 16 9.96 1.11 9.71
CA LEU A 16 9.52 2.42 9.23
C LEU A 16 8.61 2.32 8.01
N ASP A 17 8.16 1.10 7.68
CA ASP A 17 7.32 0.78 6.53
C ASP A 17 7.99 1.12 5.18
N ILE A 18 9.33 1.17 5.14
CA ILE A 18 10.06 1.28 3.87
C ILE A 18 9.98 -0.07 3.18
N LYS A 19 9.48 -0.07 1.93
CA LYS A 19 9.34 -1.26 1.09
C LYS A 19 10.60 -1.46 0.23
N TYR A 20 11.35 -2.52 0.50
CA TYR A 20 12.53 -2.93 -0.26
C TYR A 20 12.13 -4.00 -1.28
N ALA A 21 12.30 -3.73 -2.58
CA ALA A 21 11.98 -4.70 -3.62
C ALA A 21 12.99 -5.85 -3.58
N VAL A 22 12.56 -7.04 -3.16
CA VAL A 22 13.46 -8.20 -2.99
C VAL A 22 13.33 -9.22 -4.10
N CYS A 23 12.18 -9.28 -4.79
CA CYS A 23 12.00 -10.25 -5.88
C CYS A 23 10.89 -9.80 -6.84
N HIS A 24 11.11 -10.02 -8.13
CA HIS A 24 10.04 -10.09 -9.11
C HIS A 24 9.52 -11.53 -9.19
N LEU A 25 8.20 -11.70 -9.18
CA LEU A 25 7.55 -13.01 -9.23
C LEU A 25 6.59 -13.05 -10.41
N THR A 26 6.76 -14.04 -11.28
CA THR A 26 5.84 -14.33 -12.39
C THR A 26 5.14 -15.66 -12.11
N GLN A 27 3.82 -15.67 -12.24
CA GLN A 27 3.02 -16.89 -12.37
C GLN A 27 2.54 -17.01 -13.81
N THR A 28 2.71 -18.17 -14.43
CA THR A 28 2.22 -18.45 -15.78
C THR A 28 1.33 -19.67 -15.75
N HIS A 29 0.12 -19.56 -16.32
CA HIS A 29 -0.76 -20.70 -16.61
C HIS A 29 -0.76 -20.99 -18.10
N TYR A 30 -0.68 -22.27 -18.44
CA TYR A 30 -0.64 -22.80 -19.79
C TYR A 30 -1.99 -23.42 -20.18
N GLU A 31 -2.19 -23.70 -21.48
CA GLU A 31 -3.46 -24.24 -22.01
C GLU A 31 -3.69 -25.72 -21.62
N ASP A 32 -2.66 -26.43 -21.18
CA ASP A 32 -2.70 -27.83 -20.74
C ASP A 32 -2.90 -27.97 -19.22
N ASP A 33 -3.44 -26.94 -18.58
CA ASP A 33 -3.64 -26.82 -17.13
C ASP A 33 -2.35 -26.91 -16.29
N THR A 34 -1.17 -26.85 -16.92
CA THR A 34 0.10 -26.72 -16.22
C THR A 34 0.36 -25.27 -15.84
N PHE A 35 1.17 -25.06 -14.80
CA PHE A 35 1.56 -23.73 -14.35
C PHE A 35 3.00 -23.70 -13.87
N GLU A 36 3.62 -22.51 -13.91
CA GLU A 36 4.92 -22.28 -13.30
C GLU A 36 4.97 -20.99 -12.50
N TYR A 37 5.87 -20.96 -11.52
CA TYR A 37 6.29 -19.75 -10.82
C TYR A 37 7.78 -19.50 -11.06
N VAL A 38 8.12 -18.26 -11.41
CA VAL A 38 9.48 -17.81 -11.64
C VAL A 38 9.79 -16.66 -10.69
N PHE A 39 10.72 -16.87 -9.77
CA PHE A 39 11.24 -15.86 -8.87
C PHE A 39 12.55 -15.31 -9.43
N LYS A 40 12.64 -13.99 -9.60
CA LYS A 40 13.85 -13.26 -9.98
C LYS A 40 14.26 -12.32 -8.84
N PRO A 41 15.19 -12.72 -7.97
CA PRO A 41 15.59 -11.91 -6.83
C PRO A 41 16.36 -10.64 -7.24
N TYR A 42 16.13 -9.55 -6.52
CA TYR A 42 16.87 -8.30 -6.65
C TYR A 42 18.05 -8.28 -5.66
N TYR A 43 19.11 -9.01 -5.97
CA TYR A 43 20.27 -9.14 -5.06
C TYR A 43 20.88 -7.79 -4.68
N GLN A 44 20.83 -6.80 -5.58
CA GLN A 44 21.34 -5.44 -5.35
C GLN A 44 20.59 -4.70 -4.23
N VAL A 45 19.35 -5.09 -3.96
CA VAL A 45 18.55 -4.59 -2.84
C VAL A 45 18.67 -5.51 -1.65
N ILE A 46 18.61 -6.83 -1.85
CA ILE A 46 18.74 -7.84 -0.77
C ILE A 46 20.05 -7.62 0.01
N ASP A 47 21.15 -7.32 -0.69
CA ASP A 47 22.47 -7.10 -0.10
C ASP A 47 22.56 -5.81 0.77
N LEU A 48 21.50 -4.99 0.79
CA LEU A 48 21.37 -3.81 1.65
C LEU A 48 20.70 -4.13 3.00
N LEU A 49 20.01 -5.27 3.10
CA LEU A 49 19.09 -5.58 4.19
C LEU A 49 19.79 -6.28 5.34
N THR A 50 19.29 -6.03 6.55
CA THR A 50 19.67 -6.77 7.75
C THR A 50 18.75 -7.99 7.93
N PRO A 51 19.18 -9.02 8.70
CA PRO A 51 18.33 -10.16 9.04
C PRO A 51 17.02 -9.79 9.74
N GLU A 52 16.99 -8.64 10.43
CA GLU A 52 15.77 -8.11 11.06
C GLU A 52 14.73 -7.66 10.01
N THR A 53 15.20 -7.18 8.85
CA THR A 53 14.35 -6.69 7.76
C THR A 53 13.98 -7.85 6.83
N PHE A 54 14.95 -8.71 6.48
CA PHE A 54 14.77 -9.78 5.50
C PHE A 54 15.56 -11.04 5.86
N GLN A 55 14.85 -12.17 5.97
CA GLN A 55 15.42 -13.49 6.30
C GLN A 55 15.49 -14.44 5.10
N GLY A 56 15.02 -14.00 3.94
CA GLY A 56 14.87 -14.83 2.74
C GLY A 56 13.42 -14.93 2.29
N ILE A 57 13.21 -15.69 1.20
CA ILE A 57 11.86 -16.02 0.70
C ILE A 57 11.62 -17.50 1.00
N PRO A 58 10.55 -17.86 1.75
CA PRO A 58 10.22 -19.24 2.08
C PRO A 58 10.27 -20.20 0.89
N GLY A 59 11.05 -21.27 1.05
CA GLY A 59 11.23 -22.31 0.03
C GLY A 59 12.28 -22.00 -1.05
N LEU A 60 13.00 -20.87 -0.96
CA LEU A 60 14.12 -20.51 -1.84
C LEU A 60 15.45 -20.47 -1.08
N ASN A 61 16.47 -21.15 -1.59
CA ASN A 61 17.85 -20.98 -1.11
C ASN A 61 18.54 -19.84 -1.88
N LEU A 62 18.48 -18.62 -1.33
CA LEU A 62 19.04 -17.41 -1.93
C LEU A 62 20.58 -17.33 -1.86
N GLU A 63 21.24 -18.15 -1.04
CA GLU A 63 22.71 -18.21 -0.95
C GLU A 63 23.35 -18.65 -2.27
N LEU A 64 22.62 -19.44 -3.06
CA LEU A 64 23.07 -19.90 -4.38
C LEU A 64 23.16 -18.77 -5.43
N ARG A 65 22.64 -17.57 -5.11
CA ARG A 65 22.63 -16.39 -5.99
C ARG A 65 22.19 -16.67 -7.43
N LYS A 66 21.16 -17.51 -7.62
CA LYS A 66 20.65 -17.82 -8.96
C LYS A 66 19.92 -16.61 -9.53
N GLU A 67 20.09 -16.37 -10.82
CA GLU A 67 19.31 -15.35 -11.53
C GLU A 67 17.80 -15.59 -11.40
N THR A 68 17.37 -16.86 -11.50
CA THR A 68 15.97 -17.24 -11.32
C THR A 68 15.81 -18.54 -10.53
N TYR A 69 14.69 -18.65 -9.82
CA TYR A 69 14.23 -19.88 -9.17
C TYR A 69 12.87 -20.26 -9.75
N ARG A 70 12.80 -21.45 -10.36
CA ARG A 70 11.59 -21.95 -11.00
C ARG A 70 10.90 -23.03 -10.16
N ARG A 71 9.57 -23.05 -10.20
CA ARG A 71 8.71 -24.10 -9.64
C ARG A 71 7.65 -24.44 -10.67
N GLU A 72 7.73 -25.64 -11.22
CA GLU A 72 6.80 -26.16 -12.21
C GLU A 72 5.77 -27.03 -11.52
N ASN A 73 4.48 -26.81 -11.82
CA ASN A 73 3.34 -27.58 -11.35
C ASN A 73 3.31 -27.81 -9.82
N LYS A 74 3.86 -26.85 -9.06
CA LYS A 74 3.91 -26.89 -7.61
C LYS A 74 3.79 -25.49 -7.04
N ILE A 75 2.84 -25.32 -6.11
CA ILE A 75 2.68 -24.08 -5.37
C ILE A 75 3.91 -23.86 -4.48
N PRO A 76 4.63 -22.72 -4.62
CA PRO A 76 5.77 -22.41 -3.77
C PRO A 76 5.35 -22.23 -2.30
N THR A 77 6.21 -22.59 -1.35
CA THR A 77 5.97 -22.42 0.10
C THR A 77 5.53 -20.99 0.44
N PHE A 78 6.23 -19.99 -0.10
CA PHE A 78 5.87 -18.58 0.06
C PHE A 78 4.39 -18.29 -0.24
N ILE A 79 3.86 -18.84 -1.34
CA ILE A 79 2.47 -18.65 -1.76
C ILE A 79 1.53 -19.44 -0.87
N TYR A 80 1.82 -20.73 -0.65
CA TYR A 80 0.98 -21.64 0.12
C TYR A 80 0.65 -21.13 1.54
N GLU A 81 1.62 -20.50 2.20
CA GLU A 81 1.47 -19.99 3.58
C GLU A 81 0.64 -18.70 3.69
N ARG A 82 0.38 -18.01 2.57
CA ARG A 82 -0.26 -16.68 2.54
C ARG A 82 -1.66 -16.67 1.95
N VAL A 83 -2.06 -17.81 1.41
CA VAL A 83 -3.23 -17.92 0.56
C VAL A 83 -4.26 -18.85 1.22
N PRO A 84 -5.54 -18.47 1.27
CA PRO A 84 -6.60 -19.34 1.76
C PRO A 84 -6.59 -20.70 1.06
N GLN A 85 -6.83 -21.76 1.82
CA GLN A 85 -6.93 -23.11 1.29
C GLN A 85 -8.26 -23.31 0.57
N GLU A 86 -8.26 -24.09 -0.52
CA GLU A 86 -9.44 -24.30 -1.37
C GLU A 86 -10.64 -24.92 -0.62
N ASN A 87 -10.36 -25.75 0.40
CA ASN A 87 -11.39 -26.45 1.18
C ASN A 87 -12.05 -25.60 2.27
N ARG A 88 -11.78 -24.29 2.32
CA ARG A 88 -12.30 -23.38 3.34
C ARG A 88 -13.77 -23.04 3.04
N GLU A 89 -14.65 -23.19 4.05
CA GLU A 89 -16.10 -22.95 3.90
C GLU A 89 -16.45 -21.51 3.50
N ASP A 90 -15.72 -20.51 4.00
CA ASP A 90 -15.94 -19.08 3.74
C ASP A 90 -15.10 -18.52 2.57
N LEU A 91 -14.47 -19.38 1.75
CA LEU A 91 -13.62 -18.97 0.63
C LEU A 91 -14.33 -18.02 -0.36
N TRP A 92 -15.59 -18.30 -0.71
CA TRP A 92 -16.34 -17.48 -1.67
C TRP A 92 -16.58 -16.05 -1.19
N ALA A 93 -16.77 -15.84 0.11
CA ALA A 93 -16.93 -14.50 0.68
C ALA A 93 -15.62 -13.70 0.59
N TYR A 94 -14.48 -14.36 0.84
CA TYR A 94 -13.17 -13.77 0.67
C TYR A 94 -12.88 -13.39 -0.78
N LEU A 95 -13.23 -14.27 -1.73
CA LEU A 95 -13.05 -14.02 -3.15
C LEU A 95 -13.89 -12.81 -3.62
N ASP A 96 -15.15 -12.73 -3.19
CA ASP A 96 -16.03 -11.59 -3.51
C ASP A 96 -15.47 -10.27 -2.94
N GLU A 97 -15.00 -10.27 -1.68
CA GLU A 97 -14.36 -9.09 -1.07
C GLU A 97 -13.09 -8.65 -1.82
N ALA A 98 -12.30 -9.61 -2.32
CA ALA A 98 -11.11 -9.35 -3.12
C ALA A 98 -11.41 -9.05 -4.62
N GLY A 99 -12.68 -9.12 -5.03
CA GLY A 99 -13.11 -8.93 -6.42
C GLY A 99 -12.57 -10.01 -7.37
N LEU A 100 -12.47 -11.26 -6.90
CA LEU A 100 -11.95 -12.41 -7.65
C LEU A 100 -13.10 -13.37 -7.99
N GLU A 101 -13.17 -13.79 -9.26
CA GLU A 101 -14.17 -14.78 -9.73
C GLU A 101 -13.78 -16.22 -9.37
N TYR A 102 -12.48 -16.46 -9.21
CA TYR A 102 -11.91 -17.74 -8.84
C TYR A 102 -10.61 -17.53 -8.06
N MET A 103 -10.15 -18.58 -7.39
CA MET A 103 -8.94 -18.53 -6.59
C MET A 103 -7.68 -18.52 -7.47
N ASP A 104 -7.11 -17.35 -7.72
CA ASP A 104 -5.75 -17.21 -8.24
C ASP A 104 -4.80 -16.79 -7.09
N PRO A 105 -3.83 -17.64 -6.72
CA PRO A 105 -2.99 -17.38 -5.55
C PRO A 105 -2.18 -16.08 -5.63
N LEU A 106 -1.67 -15.70 -6.80
CA LEU A 106 -0.87 -14.48 -6.91
C LEU A 106 -1.75 -13.24 -6.97
N GLU A 107 -2.87 -13.32 -7.71
CA GLU A 107 -3.85 -12.23 -7.77
C GLU A 107 -4.46 -11.93 -6.40
N TRP A 108 -4.71 -12.96 -5.59
CA TRP A 108 -5.13 -12.84 -4.18
C TRP A 108 -4.14 -12.01 -3.36
N LEU A 109 -2.84 -12.29 -3.49
CA LEU A 109 -1.80 -11.57 -2.75
C LEU A 109 -1.64 -10.13 -3.21
N ILE A 110 -1.90 -9.84 -4.49
CA ILE A 110 -1.84 -8.47 -5.03
C ILE A 110 -3.04 -7.63 -4.58
N ARG A 111 -4.23 -8.23 -4.49
CA ARG A 111 -5.49 -7.51 -4.25
C ARG A 111 -5.87 -7.38 -2.79
N THR A 112 -5.20 -8.10 -1.89
CA THR A 112 -5.55 -8.11 -0.47
C THR A 112 -4.39 -7.65 0.40
N ASP A 113 -4.73 -7.05 1.55
CA ASP A 113 -3.76 -6.65 2.56
C ASP A 113 -3.43 -7.79 3.56
N TYR A 114 -3.78 -9.04 3.24
CA TYR A 114 -3.49 -10.19 4.10
C TYR A 114 -1.98 -10.39 4.23
N GLN A 115 -1.49 -10.28 5.46
CA GLN A 115 -0.08 -10.46 5.77
C GLN A 115 0.13 -11.72 6.61
N TYR A 116 1.13 -12.50 6.21
CA TYR A 116 1.62 -13.62 6.99
C TYR A 116 2.46 -13.08 8.16
N THR A 117 2.19 -13.56 9.37
CA THR A 117 2.80 -13.01 10.59
C THR A 117 4.23 -13.47 10.83
N GLY A 118 4.73 -14.46 10.09
CA GLY A 118 6.06 -15.03 10.29
C GLY A 118 7.20 -14.25 9.63
N ASP A 119 6.92 -13.24 8.80
CA ASP A 119 7.92 -12.37 8.20
C ASP A 119 7.36 -11.00 7.82
N ASN A 120 8.22 -10.13 7.27
CA ASN A 120 7.87 -8.77 6.85
C ASN A 120 7.62 -8.66 5.34
N LEU A 121 7.26 -9.76 4.66
CA LEU A 121 7.09 -9.76 3.22
C LEU A 121 5.66 -9.36 2.82
N VAL A 122 5.57 -8.48 1.83
CA VAL A 122 4.31 -8.09 1.18
C VAL A 122 4.43 -8.22 -0.32
N VAL A 123 3.31 -8.30 -1.01
CA VAL A 123 3.24 -8.45 -2.45
C VAL A 123 2.44 -7.28 -3.01
N ASP A 124 3.03 -6.55 -3.96
CA ASP A 124 2.27 -5.57 -4.75
C ASP A 124 2.31 -5.98 -6.23
N GLN A 125 1.39 -5.42 -7.02
CA GLN A 125 1.38 -5.58 -8.47
C GLN A 125 2.72 -5.19 -9.08
N TYR A 126 3.22 -6.00 -10.02
CA TYR A 126 4.39 -5.63 -10.81
C TYR A 126 4.04 -4.56 -11.82
N VAL A 127 4.95 -3.62 -12.02
CA VAL A 127 4.86 -2.61 -13.06
C VAL A 127 6.11 -2.73 -13.91
N GLU A 128 5.90 -2.90 -15.21
CA GLU A 128 6.98 -3.06 -16.16
C GLU A 128 7.87 -1.80 -16.17
N PRO A 129 9.20 -1.95 -16.07
CA PRO A 129 10.10 -0.82 -15.92
C PRO A 129 10.20 -0.02 -17.20
N ASP A 130 10.15 1.30 -17.05
CA ASP A 130 10.31 2.26 -18.13
C ASP A 130 11.25 3.42 -17.72
N THR A 131 11.45 4.35 -18.65
CA THR A 131 12.22 5.58 -18.39
C THR A 131 11.29 6.73 -18.06
N GLN A 132 11.50 7.35 -16.90
CA GLN A 132 10.63 8.38 -16.34
C GLN A 132 11.37 9.68 -16.07
N ARG A 133 10.64 10.80 -16.20
CA ARG A 133 11.08 12.14 -15.76
C ARG A 133 10.30 12.66 -14.55
N SER A 134 9.44 11.82 -13.99
CA SER A 134 8.56 12.15 -12.87
C SER A 134 8.72 11.11 -11.77
N THR A 135 8.83 11.56 -10.53
CA THR A 135 9.08 10.73 -9.35
C THR A 135 7.80 10.44 -8.54
N LYS A 136 6.62 10.59 -9.17
CA LYS A 136 5.33 10.44 -8.50
C LYS A 136 5.14 9.01 -7.95
N ASN A 137 5.42 8.02 -8.79
CA ASN A 137 5.43 6.61 -8.43
C ASN A 137 6.78 6.04 -8.90
N ILE A 138 7.43 5.29 -8.03
CA ILE A 138 8.71 4.65 -8.31
C ILE A 138 8.48 3.16 -8.13
N TYR A 139 8.73 2.41 -9.19
CA TYR A 139 8.59 0.97 -9.29
C TYR A 139 9.95 0.32 -9.57
N PRO A 140 10.06 -1.01 -9.34
CA PRO A 140 11.34 -1.67 -9.48
C PRO A 140 11.91 -1.62 -10.89
N GLY A 141 13.23 -1.43 -10.99
CA GLY A 141 13.96 -1.43 -12.26
C GLY A 141 13.75 -0.20 -13.17
N GLN A 142 12.89 0.75 -12.80
CA GLN A 142 12.69 1.99 -13.58
C GLN A 142 13.98 2.82 -13.66
N SER A 143 14.07 3.63 -14.72
CA SER A 143 15.19 4.54 -14.93
C SER A 143 14.73 5.99 -14.91
N PHE A 144 15.37 6.82 -14.08
CA PHE A 144 15.01 8.22 -13.90
C PHE A 144 16.06 9.15 -14.50
N VAL A 145 15.63 10.13 -15.29
CA VAL A 145 16.54 11.12 -15.91
C VAL A 145 16.15 12.54 -15.53
N PHE A 146 17.12 13.29 -15.02
CA PHE A 146 16.98 14.68 -14.58
C PHE A 146 18.19 15.51 -15.01
N ASP A 147 18.07 16.84 -15.00
CA ASP A 147 19.21 17.70 -15.27
C ASP A 147 20.14 17.76 -14.05
N ARG A 148 19.58 17.87 -12.84
CA ARG A 148 20.32 17.86 -11.58
C ARG A 148 19.62 17.06 -10.49
N VAL A 149 20.39 16.56 -9.52
CA VAL A 149 19.85 15.86 -8.34
C VAL A 149 18.90 16.73 -7.52
N THR A 150 19.07 18.06 -7.60
CA THR A 150 18.20 19.02 -6.90
C THR A 150 16.78 19.08 -7.46
N ASP A 151 16.56 18.60 -8.68
CA ASP A 151 15.29 18.73 -9.42
C ASP A 151 14.31 17.60 -9.08
N ILE A 152 14.82 16.52 -8.47
CA ILE A 152 14.09 15.30 -8.13
C ILE A 152 12.98 15.55 -7.10
N GLY A 153 13.13 16.58 -6.25
CA GLY A 153 12.16 16.89 -5.20
C GLY A 153 12.19 18.36 -4.78
N ARG A 154 11.08 18.84 -4.20
CA ARG A 154 10.89 20.27 -3.88
C ARG A 154 11.62 20.72 -2.62
N ASN A 155 11.96 19.79 -1.74
CA ASN A 155 12.67 20.05 -0.49
C ASN A 155 13.55 18.86 -0.12
N ASN A 156 14.43 19.03 0.86
CA ASN A 156 15.43 18.02 1.23
C ASN A 156 14.79 16.70 1.67
N TYR A 157 13.71 16.72 2.44
CA TYR A 157 12.99 15.51 2.82
C TYR A 157 12.47 14.74 1.60
N GLN A 158 11.82 15.43 0.66
CA GLN A 158 11.33 14.79 -0.57
C GLN A 158 12.48 14.22 -1.40
N ARG A 159 13.60 14.95 -1.53
CA ARG A 159 14.79 14.45 -2.25
C ARG A 159 15.34 13.20 -1.60
N LEU A 160 15.57 13.20 -0.28
CA LEU A 160 16.05 12.03 0.46
C LEU A 160 15.10 10.84 0.34
N LYS A 161 13.79 11.09 0.46
CA LYS A 161 12.77 10.04 0.29
C LYS A 161 12.84 9.42 -1.10
N ILE A 162 12.89 10.25 -2.14
CA ILE A 162 12.92 9.77 -3.53
C ILE A 162 14.22 9.04 -3.83
N LEU A 163 15.37 9.57 -3.39
CA LEU A 163 16.65 8.87 -3.54
C LEU A 163 16.62 7.52 -2.84
N LEU A 164 16.06 7.44 -1.63
CA LEU A 164 15.88 6.19 -0.92
C LEU A 164 14.95 5.23 -1.69
N ASP A 165 13.79 5.70 -2.17
CA ASP A 165 12.85 4.93 -2.99
C ASP A 165 13.54 4.35 -4.24
N ILE A 166 14.37 5.14 -4.94
CA ILE A 166 15.14 4.68 -6.11
C ILE A 166 16.10 3.55 -5.72
N ILE A 167 16.79 3.71 -4.59
CA ILE A 167 17.77 2.74 -4.08
C ILE A 167 17.08 1.41 -3.74
N VAL A 168 16.07 1.46 -2.87
CA VAL A 168 15.41 0.27 -2.28
C VAL A 168 14.50 -0.46 -3.27
N LYS A 169 14.17 0.16 -4.40
CA LYS A 169 13.39 -0.47 -5.48
C LYS A 169 14.27 -0.96 -6.62
N CYS A 170 15.60 -0.97 -6.49
CA CYS A 170 16.48 -1.37 -7.60
C CYS A 170 16.30 -0.52 -8.88
N ALA A 171 15.79 0.71 -8.75
CA ALA A 171 15.69 1.66 -9.85
C ALA A 171 17.03 2.39 -10.07
N THR A 172 17.18 3.06 -11.20
CA THR A 172 18.38 3.85 -11.53
C THR A 172 18.07 5.34 -11.66
N LEU A 173 19.07 6.17 -11.42
CA LEU A 173 19.00 7.61 -11.57
C LEU A 173 20.18 8.09 -12.40
N LYS A 174 19.92 8.93 -13.39
CA LYS A 174 20.93 9.68 -14.13
C LYS A 174 20.57 11.16 -14.11
N ALA A 175 21.22 11.91 -13.24
CA ALA A 175 21.26 13.38 -13.28
C ALA A 175 22.60 13.86 -13.85
N GLY A 176 22.66 15.10 -14.32
CA GLY A 176 23.90 15.68 -14.85
C GLY A 176 25.04 15.77 -13.82
N ASP A 177 24.71 15.87 -12.54
CA ASP A 177 25.65 15.99 -11.42
C ASP A 177 25.66 14.80 -10.44
N PHE A 178 24.84 13.77 -10.69
CA PHE A 178 24.70 12.63 -9.78
C PHE A 178 24.09 11.41 -10.48
N TYR A 179 24.45 10.19 -10.07
CA TYR A 179 23.81 8.99 -10.59
C TYR A 179 23.67 7.91 -9.51
N ILE A 180 22.66 7.05 -9.66
CA ILE A 180 22.47 5.84 -8.86
C ILE A 180 22.32 4.68 -9.83
N ASP A 181 23.19 3.69 -9.70
CA ASP A 181 23.11 2.41 -10.40
C ASP A 181 23.63 1.29 -9.48
N ASP A 182 23.71 0.07 -10.00
CA ASP A 182 24.12 -1.09 -9.22
C ASP A 182 25.58 -1.02 -8.73
N SER A 183 26.44 -0.23 -9.38
CA SER A 183 27.84 -0.08 -8.99
C SER A 183 28.02 0.73 -7.71
N ASN A 184 27.11 1.68 -7.44
CA ASN A 184 27.22 2.62 -6.32
C ASN A 184 26.06 2.54 -5.32
N ARG A 185 24.99 1.79 -5.62
CA ARG A 185 23.76 1.66 -4.81
C ARG A 185 24.03 1.44 -3.33
N LYS A 186 24.92 0.51 -2.99
CA LYS A 186 25.26 0.16 -1.60
C LYS A 186 25.91 1.32 -0.84
N VAL A 187 26.85 2.01 -1.48
CA VAL A 187 27.54 3.17 -0.88
C VAL A 187 26.57 4.33 -0.70
N ILE A 188 25.73 4.60 -1.70
CA ILE A 188 24.73 5.66 -1.62
C ILE A 188 23.67 5.33 -0.57
N TYR A 189 23.23 4.07 -0.47
CA TYR A 189 22.31 3.63 0.57
C TYR A 189 22.86 3.93 1.97
N ALA A 190 24.11 3.57 2.23
CA ALA A 190 24.77 3.81 3.52
C ALA A 190 24.83 5.29 3.92
N LEU A 191 24.80 6.20 2.95
CA LEU A 191 24.73 7.65 3.18
C LEU A 191 23.28 8.17 3.28
N ILE A 192 22.43 7.80 2.33
CA ILE A 192 21.07 8.35 2.18
C ILE A 192 20.13 7.83 3.27
N TYR A 193 20.23 6.55 3.65
CA TYR A 193 19.34 5.97 4.66
C TYR A 193 19.45 6.70 6.01
N PRO A 194 20.64 6.85 6.63
CA PRO A 194 20.75 7.59 7.89
C PRO A 194 20.28 9.04 7.79
N LEU A 195 20.59 9.74 6.69
CA LEU A 195 20.13 11.12 6.46
C LEU A 195 18.60 11.21 6.39
N TYR A 196 17.96 10.26 5.71
CA TYR A 196 16.51 10.16 5.66
C TYR A 196 15.90 9.91 7.05
N ILE A 197 16.47 8.99 7.83
CA ILE A 197 15.98 8.69 9.19
C ILE A 197 16.02 9.94 10.08
N VAL A 198 17.14 10.68 10.06
CA VAL A 198 17.29 11.91 10.84
C VAL A 198 16.27 12.96 10.43
N GLU A 199 16.11 13.19 9.12
CA GLU A 199 15.14 14.17 8.61
C GLU A 199 13.69 13.76 8.95
N GLN A 200 13.36 12.48 8.84
CA GLN A 200 12.05 11.93 9.19
C GLN A 200 11.74 12.12 10.68
N SER A 201 12.71 11.86 11.56
CA SER A 201 12.61 12.07 13.00
C SER A 201 12.39 13.56 13.34
N ASN A 202 13.17 14.44 12.71
CA ASN A 202 13.03 15.90 12.88
C ASN A 202 11.65 16.40 12.47
N ARG A 203 11.12 15.91 11.34
CA ARG A 203 9.76 16.24 10.89
C ARG A 203 8.70 15.76 11.89
N ARG A 204 8.83 14.54 12.41
CA ARG A 204 7.91 13.98 13.40
C ARG A 204 7.90 14.81 14.69
N LYS A 205 9.08 15.22 15.19
CA LYS A 205 9.22 16.12 16.34
C LYS A 205 8.56 17.48 16.10
N LYS A 206 8.81 18.11 14.93
CA LYS A 206 8.16 19.38 14.57
C LYS A 206 6.63 19.25 14.49
N GLN A 207 6.14 18.16 13.91
CA GLN A 207 4.71 17.86 13.85
C GLN A 207 4.12 17.70 15.26
N GLU A 208 4.79 16.95 16.14
CA GLU A 208 4.36 16.77 17.53
C GLU A 208 4.28 18.10 18.29
N ILE A 209 5.29 18.97 18.14
CA ILE A 209 5.28 20.32 18.71
C ILE A 209 4.10 21.13 18.17
N GLY A 210 3.88 21.10 16.85
CA GLY A 210 2.74 21.76 16.21
C GLY A 210 1.39 21.28 16.75
N ILE A 211 1.23 19.96 16.94
CA ILE A 211 0.04 19.36 17.55
C ILE A 211 -0.13 19.86 18.99
N LYS A 212 0.93 19.89 19.80
CA LYS A 212 0.88 20.40 21.18
C LYS A 212 0.42 21.86 21.22
N ILE A 213 0.93 22.71 20.34
CA ILE A 213 0.53 24.12 20.23
C ILE A 213 -0.95 24.23 19.81
N ALA A 214 -1.37 23.48 18.78
CA ALA A 214 -2.75 23.50 18.31
C ALA A 214 -3.76 22.97 19.34
N LYS A 215 -3.37 21.96 20.15
CA LYS A 215 -4.15 21.49 21.31
C LYS A 215 -4.29 22.57 22.37
N LYS A 216 -3.20 23.26 22.73
CA LYS A 216 -3.24 24.42 23.66
C LYS A 216 -4.15 25.54 23.15
N GLN A 217 -4.14 25.79 21.83
CA GLN A 217 -5.01 26.76 21.17
C GLN A 217 -6.45 26.26 20.94
N LYS A 218 -6.84 25.07 21.45
CA LYS A 218 -8.15 24.43 21.25
C LYS A 218 -8.61 24.36 19.78
N LYS A 219 -7.67 24.28 18.83
CA LYS A 219 -7.97 24.20 17.38
C LYS A 219 -8.54 22.85 16.95
N TYR A 220 -8.28 21.78 17.71
CA TYR A 220 -8.84 20.46 17.44
C TYR A 220 -10.30 20.38 17.89
N ILE A 221 -11.21 20.79 17.02
CA ILE A 221 -12.67 20.74 17.23
C ILE A 221 -13.32 19.43 16.74
N GLY A 222 -12.50 18.45 16.35
CA GLY A 222 -12.96 17.18 15.78
C GLY A 222 -13.44 17.30 14.33
N ARG A 223 -14.04 16.22 13.81
CA ARG A 223 -14.61 16.22 12.46
C ARG A 223 -15.79 17.19 12.40
N LYS A 224 -15.75 18.13 11.44
CA LYS A 224 -16.89 19.01 11.18
C LYS A 224 -18.14 18.16 10.95
N LYS A 225 -19.20 18.47 11.70
CA LYS A 225 -20.50 17.80 11.59
C LYS A 225 -21.01 17.92 10.14
N VAL A 226 -21.59 16.84 9.60
CA VAL A 226 -22.26 16.83 8.28
C VAL A 226 -23.30 17.96 8.25
N ALA A 227 -23.28 18.86 7.28
CA ALA A 227 -24.32 19.88 7.22
C ALA A 227 -25.64 19.19 6.86
N VAL A 228 -26.67 19.38 7.68
CA VAL A 228 -28.02 18.88 7.43
C VAL A 228 -28.96 20.07 7.52
N SER A 229 -29.80 20.25 6.51
CA SER A 229 -30.84 21.28 6.52
C SER A 229 -31.83 20.97 7.65
N ILE A 230 -31.97 21.90 8.60
CA ILE A 230 -32.86 21.73 9.76
C ILE A 230 -34.34 21.67 9.32
N PRO A 231 -34.83 22.53 8.40
CA PRO A 231 -36.20 22.42 7.88
C PRO A 231 -36.47 21.08 7.19
N LEU A 232 -35.52 20.61 6.37
CA LEU A 232 -35.66 19.32 5.69
C LEU A 232 -35.63 18.16 6.68
N LEU A 233 -34.81 18.26 7.73
CA LEU A 233 -34.76 17.25 8.79
C LEU A 233 -36.08 17.15 9.54
N ALA A 234 -36.72 18.29 9.86
CA ALA A 234 -38.04 18.32 10.49
C ALA A 234 -39.09 17.66 9.59
N GLU A 235 -39.16 18.05 8.31
CA GLU A 235 -40.08 17.44 7.34
C GLU A 235 -39.89 15.92 7.22
N MET A 236 -38.64 15.44 7.22
CA MET A 236 -38.37 14.00 7.16
C MET A 236 -38.74 13.27 8.46
N ILE A 237 -38.65 13.93 9.61
CA ILE A 237 -39.09 13.36 10.90
C ILE A 237 -40.62 13.21 10.90
N ASP A 238 -41.36 14.23 10.48
CA ASP A 238 -42.83 14.20 10.44
C ASP A 238 -43.33 13.09 9.52
N LYS A 239 -42.78 13.01 8.29
CA LYS A 239 -43.09 11.94 7.33
C LYS A 239 -42.72 10.54 7.81
N LEU A 240 -41.73 10.42 8.68
CA LEU A 240 -41.36 9.14 9.31
C LEU A 240 -42.34 8.75 10.41
N GLU A 241 -42.80 9.72 11.21
CA GLU A 241 -43.78 9.51 12.28
C GLU A 241 -45.15 9.14 11.68
N GLU A 242 -45.52 9.74 10.54
CA GLU A 242 -46.70 9.41 9.73
C GLU A 242 -46.55 8.11 8.90
N LYS A 243 -45.36 7.49 8.92
CA LYS A 243 -45.00 6.27 8.15
C LYS A 243 -45.12 6.41 6.63
N GLU A 244 -45.03 7.61 6.09
CA GLU A 244 -45.09 7.89 4.65
C GLU A 244 -43.79 7.51 3.91
N ILE A 245 -42.65 7.53 4.62
CA ILE A 245 -41.33 7.22 4.07
C ILE A 245 -40.57 6.26 4.98
N THR A 246 -39.58 5.54 4.41
CA THR A 246 -38.68 4.73 5.24
C THR A 246 -37.48 5.54 5.72
N VAL A 247 -36.81 5.05 6.76
CA VAL A 247 -35.54 5.61 7.25
C VAL A 247 -34.49 5.68 6.13
N LYS A 248 -34.49 4.71 5.21
CA LYS A 248 -33.56 4.67 4.08
C LYS A 248 -33.85 5.82 3.09
N ASP A 249 -35.11 6.12 2.83
CA ASP A 249 -35.53 7.20 1.92
C ASP A 249 -35.21 8.58 2.52
N ALA A 250 -35.49 8.76 3.81
CA ALA A 250 -35.15 9.98 4.55
C ALA A 250 -33.63 10.24 4.54
N MET A 251 -32.82 9.18 4.75
CA MET A 251 -31.37 9.25 4.70
C MET A 251 -30.85 9.69 3.33
N VAL A 252 -31.39 9.13 2.24
CA VAL A 252 -31.03 9.51 0.87
C VAL A 252 -31.35 10.99 0.62
N LYS A 253 -32.56 11.45 1.00
CA LYS A 253 -32.99 12.85 0.83
C LYS A 253 -32.15 13.84 1.64
N LEU A 254 -31.68 13.45 2.82
CA LEU A 254 -30.82 14.27 3.68
C LEU A 254 -29.32 14.17 3.34
N GLY A 255 -28.94 13.33 2.36
CA GLY A 255 -27.54 13.08 2.01
C GLY A 255 -26.74 12.41 3.14
N ILE A 256 -27.40 11.64 4.01
CA ILE A 256 -26.78 10.97 5.16
C ILE A 256 -26.54 9.50 4.81
N SER A 257 -25.26 9.12 4.68
CA SER A 257 -24.88 7.76 4.28
C SER A 257 -25.01 6.71 5.40
N SER A 258 -25.14 7.12 6.66
CA SER A 258 -25.10 6.22 7.82
C SER A 258 -26.31 6.38 8.73
N ARG A 259 -26.96 5.25 9.06
CA ARG A 259 -28.09 5.20 10.00
C ARG A 259 -27.73 5.80 11.35
N SER A 260 -26.53 5.55 11.86
CA SER A 260 -26.10 6.11 13.15
C SER A 260 -25.97 7.64 13.10
N THR A 261 -25.54 8.20 11.97
CA THR A 261 -25.50 9.66 11.78
C THR A 261 -26.91 10.25 11.70
N PHE A 262 -27.84 9.55 11.06
CA PHE A 262 -29.24 9.95 10.95
C PHE A 262 -29.93 10.01 12.32
N TYR A 263 -29.88 8.92 13.10
CA TYR A 263 -30.50 8.90 14.43
C TYR A 263 -29.86 9.89 15.41
N ARG A 264 -28.54 10.08 15.33
CA ARG A 264 -27.87 11.11 16.13
C ARG A 264 -28.39 12.51 15.80
N ARG A 265 -28.73 12.80 14.54
CA ARG A 265 -29.28 14.10 14.14
C ARG A 265 -30.71 14.32 14.58
N ILE A 266 -31.54 13.27 14.53
CA ILE A 266 -32.88 13.33 15.11
C ILE A 266 -32.79 13.61 16.61
N LYS A 267 -31.91 12.90 17.33
CA LYS A 267 -31.70 13.11 18.77
C LYS A 267 -31.25 14.54 19.06
N GLU A 268 -30.21 15.03 18.37
CA GLU A 268 -29.73 16.42 18.52
C GLU A 268 -30.84 17.44 18.19
N PHE A 269 -31.67 17.19 17.16
CA PHE A 269 -32.78 18.07 16.81
C PHE A 269 -33.84 18.11 17.91
N LYS A 270 -34.27 16.95 18.42
CA LYS A 270 -35.24 16.84 19.52
C LYS A 270 -34.72 17.49 20.81
N GLU A 271 -33.46 17.27 21.19
CA GLU A 271 -32.84 17.90 22.36
C GLU A 271 -32.81 19.44 22.26
N ASN A 272 -32.40 19.99 21.11
CA ASN A 272 -32.38 21.44 20.89
C ASN A 272 -33.77 22.09 20.72
N SER A 273 -34.82 21.28 20.55
CA SER A 273 -36.21 21.75 20.43
C SER A 273 -36.96 21.77 21.77
N VAL A 274 -36.40 21.11 22.80
CA VAL A 274 -36.96 21.05 24.16
C VAL A 274 -36.40 22.17 25.06
N ASP A 275 -35.25 22.75 24.71
CA ASP A 275 -34.61 23.88 25.41
C ASP A 275 -35.04 25.27 24.89
N LYS A 276 -36.20 25.37 24.23
CA LYS A 276 -36.84 26.63 23.80
C LYS A 276 -38.28 26.70 24.33
#